data_AF-A0A4U9VU98-F1
#
_entry.id   AF-A0A4U9VU98-F1
#
_cell.length_a   1.000
_cell.length_b   1.000
_cell.length_c   1.000
_cell.angle_alpha   90.00
_cell.angle_beta   90.00
_cell.angle_gamma   90.00
#
_symmetry.space_group_name_H-M   'P 1'
#
loop_
_entity.id
_entity.type
_entity.pdbx_description
1 polymer ?
#
loop_
_entity_poly.entity_id
_entity_poly.type
_entity_poly.pdbx_seq_one_letter_code
_entity_poly.pdbx_strand_id
1 'polypeptide(L)'
;MGICDTDLSTEEPRLQAWLDKQYHGEMEWMARHGMMRARPHELLPGTLRVISVRMNYLPAKAAFASTLKNPQLGYVSRYALGRDYHKLLRQRLKKARRSNPGLLR
;
A
#
# COMPACT_ATOMS: atom_id res chain seq x y z
N MET A 1 9.75 0.87 9.98
CA MET A 1 9.37 -0.51 9.61
C MET A 1 8.49 -1.02 10.73
N GLY A 2 7.43 -1.74 10.40
CA GLY A 2 6.56 -2.40 11.37
C GLY A 2 6.45 -3.89 11.04
N ILE A 3 6.21 -4.71 12.06
CA ILE A 3 5.93 -6.14 11.94
C ILE A 3 4.67 -6.41 12.75
N CYS A 4 3.70 -7.11 12.17
CA CYS A 4 2.50 -7.56 12.86
C CYS A 4 2.21 -9.04 12.58
N ASP A 5 1.30 -9.61 13.35
CA ASP A 5 0.69 -10.90 13.03
C ASP A 5 -0.26 -10.80 11.82
N THR A 6 -0.98 -11.90 11.57
CA THR A 6 -1.88 -12.07 10.42
C THR A 6 -3.34 -12.25 10.84
N ASP A 7 -3.66 -12.06 12.13
CA ASP A 7 -5.03 -12.19 12.62
C ASP A 7 -5.79 -10.89 12.32
N LEU A 8 -6.71 -10.97 11.36
CA LEU A 8 -7.59 -9.89 10.96
C LEU A 8 -9.07 -10.25 11.18
N SER A 9 -9.34 -11.25 12.04
CA SER A 9 -10.70 -11.73 12.32
C SER A 9 -11.67 -10.62 12.75
N THR A 10 -11.15 -9.61 13.47
CA THR A 10 -11.94 -8.44 13.90
C THR A 10 -12.18 -7.41 12.80
N GLU A 11 -11.34 -7.38 11.76
CA GLU A 11 -11.43 -6.45 10.63
C GLU A 11 -12.22 -7.04 9.45
N GLU A 12 -12.30 -8.38 9.34
CA GLU A 12 -13.08 -9.07 8.31
C GLU A 12 -14.54 -8.56 8.21
N PRO A 13 -15.32 -8.48 9.31
CA PRO A 13 -16.71 -7.99 9.23
C PRO A 13 -16.81 -6.53 8.79
N ARG A 14 -15.80 -5.70 9.10
CA ARG A 14 -15.78 -4.29 8.69
C ARG A 14 -15.49 -4.14 7.21
N LEU A 15 -14.57 -4.94 6.67
CA LEU A 15 -14.32 -4.99 5.24
C LEU A 15 -15.58 -5.48 4.50
N GLN A 16 -16.22 -6.53 4.98
CA GLN A 16 -17.45 -7.05 4.38
C GLN A 16 -18.55 -5.97 4.38
N ALA A 17 -18.81 -5.34 5.53
CA ALA A 17 -19.80 -4.28 5.61
C ALA A 17 -19.49 -3.07 4.72
N TRP A 18 -18.21 -2.77 4.48
CA TRP A 18 -17.78 -1.72 3.56
C TRP A 18 -18.01 -2.10 2.09
N LEU A 19 -17.77 -3.37 1.73
CA LEU A 19 -18.06 -3.91 0.39
C LEU A 19 -19.57 -3.96 0.12
N ASP A 20 -20.37 -4.40 1.09
CA ASP A 20 -21.83 -4.47 0.97
C ASP A 20 -22.46 -3.10 0.73
N LYS A 21 -21.85 -2.05 1.30
CA LYS A 21 -22.25 -0.65 1.08
C LYS A 21 -21.74 -0.04 -0.23
N GLN A 22 -21.05 -0.82 -1.06
CA GLN A 22 -20.49 -0.38 -2.35
C GLN A 22 -19.55 0.82 -2.22
N TYR A 23 -18.88 0.97 -1.08
CA TYR A 23 -17.97 2.09 -0.83
C TYR A 23 -16.66 2.01 -1.64
N HIS A 24 -16.46 0.95 -2.43
CA HIS A 24 -15.35 0.84 -3.38
C HIS A 24 -15.52 1.66 -4.65
N GLY A 25 -16.70 2.23 -4.92
CA GLY A 25 -16.97 2.92 -6.18
C GLY A 25 -16.64 2.03 -7.38
N GLU A 26 -15.90 2.56 -8.35
CA GLU A 26 -15.48 1.83 -9.56
C GLU A 26 -14.35 0.82 -9.34
N MET A 27 -13.84 0.68 -8.11
CA MET A 27 -12.74 -0.24 -7.80
C MET A 27 -13.20 -1.69 -7.66
N GLU A 28 -13.81 -2.27 -8.69
CA GLU A 28 -14.38 -3.64 -8.67
C GLU A 28 -13.38 -4.72 -8.20
N TRP A 29 -12.08 -4.52 -8.44
CA TRP A 29 -11.02 -5.40 -7.96
C TRP A 29 -10.92 -5.48 -6.42
N MET A 30 -11.58 -4.55 -5.70
CA MET A 30 -11.72 -4.62 -4.24
C MET A 30 -12.61 -5.78 -3.82
N ALA A 31 -13.72 -6.02 -4.53
CA ALA A 31 -14.65 -7.11 -4.28
C ALA A 31 -14.26 -8.43 -4.97
N ARG A 32 -13.55 -8.36 -6.12
CA ARG A 32 -13.26 -9.51 -6.99
C ARG A 32 -12.63 -10.72 -6.31
N HIS A 33 -11.78 -10.53 -5.30
CA HIS A 33 -11.02 -11.62 -4.65
C HIS A 33 -11.53 -11.96 -3.25
N GLY A 34 -12.80 -11.66 -2.95
CA GLY A 34 -13.42 -11.95 -1.66
C GLY A 34 -12.59 -11.43 -0.49
N MET A 35 -12.35 -12.32 0.49
CA MET A 35 -11.67 -11.98 1.74
C MET A 35 -10.16 -12.21 1.74
N MET A 36 -9.54 -12.51 0.59
CA MET A 36 -8.08 -12.71 0.49
C MET A 36 -7.28 -11.49 0.98
N ARG A 37 -7.90 -10.30 1.01
CA ARG A 37 -7.33 -9.06 1.59
C ARG A 37 -7.22 -9.08 3.12
N ALA A 38 -8.11 -9.81 3.78
CA ALA A 38 -8.16 -9.98 5.22
C ALA A 38 -7.69 -11.38 5.67
N ARG A 39 -7.39 -12.28 4.72
CA ARG A 39 -6.92 -13.64 4.99
C ARG A 39 -5.56 -13.90 4.35
N PRO A 40 -4.45 -13.51 4.99
CA PRO A 40 -3.11 -13.65 4.42
C PRO A 40 -2.75 -15.09 3.99
N HIS A 41 -3.29 -16.11 4.67
CA HIS A 41 -3.05 -17.51 4.34
C HIS A 41 -3.68 -17.94 3.00
N GLU A 42 -4.76 -17.29 2.54
CA GLU A 42 -5.35 -17.53 1.23
C GLU A 42 -4.49 -16.92 0.10
N LEU A 43 -3.78 -15.83 0.39
CA LEU A 43 -2.85 -15.20 -0.55
C LEU A 43 -1.54 -15.98 -0.69
N LEU A 44 -0.97 -16.41 0.43
CA LEU A 44 0.26 -17.19 0.49
C LEU A 44 0.19 -18.17 1.68
N PRO A 45 0.08 -19.48 1.42
CA PRO A 45 0.08 -20.49 2.47
C PRO A 45 1.32 -20.39 3.37
N GLY A 46 1.13 -20.56 4.68
CA GLY A 46 2.22 -20.46 5.66
C GLY A 46 2.61 -19.03 6.06
N THR A 47 1.84 -18.00 5.68
CA THR A 47 2.12 -16.62 6.11
C THR A 47 1.96 -16.47 7.63
N LEU A 48 3.05 -16.12 8.32
CA LEU A 48 3.08 -15.94 9.78
C LEU A 48 3.04 -14.47 10.22
N ARG A 49 3.69 -13.59 9.45
CA ARG A 49 3.90 -12.19 9.81
C ARG A 49 3.85 -11.32 8.56
N VAL A 50 3.42 -10.08 8.75
CA VAL A 50 3.48 -9.05 7.70
C VAL A 50 4.52 -8.01 8.10
N ILE A 51 5.44 -7.71 7.18
CA ILE A 51 6.45 -6.66 7.34
C ILE A 51 6.02 -5.45 6.52
N SER A 52 5.72 -4.34 7.19
CA SER A 52 5.37 -3.07 6.55
C SER A 52 6.57 -2.13 6.53
N VAL A 53 6.88 -1.61 5.35
CA VAL A 53 7.94 -0.61 5.14
C VAL A 53 7.35 0.67 4.58
N ARG A 54 8.00 1.80 4.88
CA ARG A 54 7.63 3.12 4.36
C ARG A 54 8.84 3.80 3.75
N MET A 55 8.59 4.71 2.83
CA MET A 55 9.59 5.58 2.23
C MET A 55 9.07 7.01 2.24
N ASN A 56 9.87 7.95 2.73
CA ASN A 56 9.53 9.36 2.63
C ASN A 56 9.63 9.79 1.16
N TYR A 57 8.60 10.45 0.65
CA TYR A 57 8.52 10.97 -0.71
C TYR A 57 8.41 12.50 -0.75
N LEU A 58 8.59 13.19 0.38
CA LEU A 58 8.67 14.64 0.44
C LEU A 58 10.11 15.09 0.11
N PRO A 59 10.36 15.75 -1.03
CA PRO A 59 11.68 16.27 -1.34
C PRO A 59 12.02 17.50 -0.48
N ALA A 60 13.29 17.70 -0.17
CA ALA A 60 13.74 18.81 0.68
C ALA A 60 13.40 20.21 0.13
N LYS A 61 13.34 20.37 -1.20
CA LYS A 61 13.00 21.63 -1.88
C LYS A 61 11.63 21.56 -2.55
N ALA A 62 10.63 21.04 -1.84
CA ALA A 62 9.32 20.83 -2.42
C ALA A 62 8.58 22.17 -2.67
N ALA A 63 8.39 22.54 -3.95
CA ALA A 63 7.74 23.80 -4.37
C ALA A 63 6.19 23.82 -4.27
N PHE A 64 5.59 22.92 -3.48
CA PHE A 64 4.13 22.78 -3.45
C PHE A 64 3.41 24.01 -2.92
N ALA A 65 4.00 24.69 -1.92
CA ALA A 65 3.42 25.89 -1.34
C ALA A 65 3.38 27.04 -2.35
N SER A 66 4.32 27.12 -3.29
CA SER A 66 4.30 28.13 -4.36
C SER A 66 3.35 27.73 -5.50
N THR A 67 3.29 26.44 -5.88
CA THR A 67 2.34 25.98 -6.91
C THR A 67 0.88 26.17 -6.48
N LEU A 68 0.53 25.82 -5.24
CA LEU A 68 -0.83 25.94 -4.72
C LEU A 68 -1.31 27.40 -4.58
N LYS A 69 -0.38 28.36 -4.49
CA LYS A 69 -0.70 29.80 -4.41
C LYS A 69 -0.94 30.43 -5.79
N ASN A 70 -0.62 29.74 -6.88
CA ASN A 70 -0.78 30.27 -8.22
C ASN A 70 -2.06 29.71 -8.87
N PRO A 71 -3.12 30.53 -9.06
CA PRO A 71 -4.38 30.06 -9.66
C PRO A 71 -4.25 29.67 -11.13
N GLN A 72 -3.14 30.02 -11.81
CA GLN A 72 -2.89 29.66 -13.20
C GLN A 72 -2.26 28.27 -13.37
N LEU A 73 -1.99 27.55 -12.28
CA LEU A 73 -1.35 26.23 -12.32
C LEU A 73 -2.28 25.15 -11.76
N GLY A 74 -2.34 24.01 -12.46
CA GLY A 74 -2.90 22.78 -11.91
C GLY A 74 -1.93 22.11 -10.94
N TYR A 75 -2.44 21.57 -9.83
CA TYR A 75 -1.63 20.83 -8.87
C TYR A 75 -1.81 19.31 -9.04
N VAL A 76 -0.70 18.61 -9.35
CA VAL A 76 -0.67 17.16 -9.39
C VAL A 76 -0.28 16.62 -8.01
N SER A 77 -1.04 15.66 -7.50
CA SER A 77 -0.78 14.99 -6.23
C SER A 77 0.67 14.51 -6.12
N ARG A 78 1.32 14.81 -4.99
CA ARG A 78 2.76 14.56 -4.82
C ARG A 78 3.18 13.12 -5.04
N TYR A 79 2.35 12.15 -4.67
CA TYR A 79 2.68 10.72 -4.85
C TYR A 79 2.84 10.33 -6.33
N ALA A 80 2.29 11.14 -7.24
CA ALA A 80 2.38 10.94 -8.69
C ALA A 80 3.55 11.72 -9.33
N LEU A 81 4.33 12.47 -8.55
CA LEU A 81 5.47 13.23 -9.07
C LEU A 81 6.74 12.37 -9.12
N GLY A 82 7.52 12.53 -10.20
CA GLY A 82 8.81 11.86 -10.37
C GLY A 82 8.68 10.43 -10.89
N ARG A 83 9.56 9.53 -10.43
CA ARG A 83 9.54 8.12 -10.85
C ARG A 83 8.36 7.40 -10.20
N ASP A 84 7.68 6.56 -10.98
CA ASP A 84 6.62 5.67 -10.49
C ASP A 84 7.08 4.88 -9.25
N TYR A 85 6.43 5.16 -8.13
CA TYR A 85 6.81 4.59 -6.83
C TYR A 85 6.63 3.07 -6.80
N HIS A 86 5.73 2.50 -7.61
CA HIS A 86 5.51 1.06 -7.67
C HIS A 86 6.77 0.34 -8.15
N LYS A 87 7.41 0.85 -9.21
CA LYS A 87 8.66 0.30 -9.74
C LYS A 87 9.80 0.45 -8.74
N LEU A 88 9.93 1.63 -8.14
CA LEU A 88 10.99 1.92 -7.17
C LEU A 88 10.89 1.05 -5.90
N LEU A 89 9.71 1.00 -5.28
CA LEU A 89 9.49 0.20 -4.07
C LEU A 89 9.67 -1.30 -4.35
N ARG A 90 9.14 -1.81 -5.48
CA ARG A 90 9.32 -3.22 -5.87
C ARG A 90 10.79 -3.60 -6.01
N GLN A 91 11.60 -2.76 -6.64
CA GLN A 91 13.05 -3.00 -6.76
C GLN A 91 13.73 -3.06 -5.38
N ARG A 92 13.40 -2.12 -4.47
CA ARG A 92 13.96 -2.09 -3.12
C ARG A 92 13.54 -3.29 -2.27
N LEU A 93 12.27 -3.71 -2.36
CA LEU A 93 11.77 -4.92 -1.69
C LEU A 93 12.48 -6.18 -2.19
N LYS A 94 12.68 -6.31 -3.52
CA LYS A 94 13.46 -7.42 -4.10
C LYS A 94 14.90 -7.45 -3.56
N LYS A 95 15.54 -6.27 -3.44
CA LYS A 95 16.90 -6.16 -2.87
C LYS A 95 16.92 -6.58 -1.39
N ALA A 96 15.99 -6.05 -0.59
CA ALA A 96 15.88 -6.40 0.83
C ALA A 96 15.71 -7.91 1.05
N ARG A 97 14.88 -8.56 0.23
CA ARG A 97 14.73 -10.02 0.25
C ARG A 97 16.04 -10.76 -0.03
N ARG A 98 16.78 -10.36 -1.07
CA ARG A 98 18.05 -11.02 -1.45
C ARG A 98 19.11 -10.90 -0.34
N SER A 99 19.14 -9.77 0.35
CA SER A 99 20.09 -9.51 1.43
C SER A 99 19.76 -10.23 2.74
N ASN A 100 18.55 -10.78 2.91
CA ASN A 100 18.11 -11.46 4.13
C ASN A 100 17.23 -12.69 3.81
N PRO A 101 17.82 -13.80 3.35
CA PRO A 101 17.07 -15.00 2.95
C PRO A 101 16.27 -15.64 4.10
N GLY A 102 16.75 -15.52 5.34
CA GLY A 102 16.11 -16.10 6.53
C GLY A 102 14.95 -15.27 7.10
N LEU A 103 14.76 -14.02 6.64
CA LEU A 103 13.75 -13.11 7.18
C LEU A 103 12.39 -13.25 6.46
N LEU A 104 12.33 -14.08 5.41
CA LEU A 104 11.18 -14.20 4.50
C LEU A 104 10.89 -15.67 4.14
N ARG A 105 11.32 -16.60 4.99
CA ARG A 105 10.86 -18.00 4.94
C ARG A 105 9.63 -18.16 5.83
#